data_AF-X0TJZ6-F1
#
_entry.id   AF-X0TJZ6-F1
#
_cell.length_a   1.000
_cell.length_b   1.000
_cell.length_c   1.000
_cell.angle_alpha   90.00
_cell.angle_beta   90.00
_cell.angle_gamma   90.00
#
_symmetry.space_group_name_H-M   'P 1'
#
loop_
_entity.id
_entity.type
_entity.pdbx_description
1 polymer ?
#
loop_
_entity_poly.entity_id
_entity_poly.type
_entity_poly.pdbx_seq_one_letter_code
_entity_poly.pdbx_strand_id
1 'polypeptide(L)' 'MLLICPIAGTGRRLQPFTYSKPKAFLKVAGKRLIDHVLDKL' A
#
# COMPACT_ATOMS: atom_id res chain seq x y z
N MET A 1 14.50 -15.12 -5.41
CA MET A 1 13.04 -15.35 -5.36
C MET A 1 12.37 -14.11 -5.92
N LEU A 2 11.40 -14.24 -6.84
CA LEU A 2 10.71 -13.10 -7.44
C LEU A 2 9.41 -12.82 -6.66
N LEU A 3 9.26 -11.61 -6.15
CA LEU A 3 8.03 -11.16 -5.46
C LEU A 3 7.29 -10.17 -6.36
N ILE A 4 6.03 -10.46 -6.66
CA ILE A 4 5.18 -9.62 -7.51
C ILE A 4 4.01 -9.12 -6.65
N CYS A 5 3.94 -7.81 -6.41
CA CYS A 5 2.84 -7.18 -5.68
C CYS A 5 1.98 -6.32 -6.62
N PRO A 6 0.72 -6.72 -6.91
CA PRO A 6 -0.16 -5.94 -7.75
C PRO A 6 -0.73 -4.73 -6.98
N ILE A 7 -0.09 -3.57 -7.15
CA ILE A 7 -0.46 -2.30 -6.46
C ILE A 7 -1.35 -1.40 -7.37
N ALA A 8 -1.89 -1.92 -8.47
CA ALA A 8 -2.55 -1.15 -9.54
C ALA A 8 -3.97 -0.62 -9.22
N GLY A 9 -4.50 -0.84 -8.02
CA GLY A 9 -5.85 -0.38 -7.66
C GLY A 9 -5.90 1.09 -7.24
N THR A 10 -6.74 1.90 -7.90
CA THR A 10 -6.94 3.34 -7.59
C THR A 10 -7.55 3.61 -6.21
N GLY A 11 -8.09 2.60 -5.53
CA GLY A 11 -8.53 2.73 -4.13
C GLY A 11 -9.59 3.82 -3.91
N ARG A 12 -10.60 3.91 -4.78
CA ARG A 12 -11.65 4.97 -4.76
C ARG A 12 -12.36 5.12 -3.40
N ARG A 13 -12.52 4.03 -2.64
CA ARG A 13 -13.15 4.03 -1.30
C ARG A 13 -12.32 4.69 -0.19
N LEU A 14 -11.04 4.97 -0.45
CA LEU A 14 -10.09 5.56 0.51
C LEU A 14 -9.69 6.99 0.09
N GLN A 15 -10.41 7.58 -0.88
CA GLN A 15 -10.26 8.99 -1.21
C GLN A 15 -10.64 9.83 0.01
N PRO A 16 -9.88 10.91 0.32
CA PRO A 16 -8.90 11.59 -0.53
C PRO A 16 -7.45 11.06 -0.46
N PHE A 17 -7.14 10.10 0.42
CA PHE A 17 -5.76 9.67 0.68
C PHE A 17 -5.10 8.91 -0.48
N THR A 18 -5.90 8.41 -1.42
CA THR A 18 -5.47 7.65 -2.60
C THR A 18 -5.40 8.46 -3.89
N TYR A 19 -5.63 9.79 -3.85
CA TYR A 19 -5.56 10.64 -5.06
C TYR A 19 -4.13 10.80 -5.60
N SER A 20 -3.16 10.99 -4.70
CA SER A 20 -1.76 11.24 -5.08
C SER A 20 -0.84 10.03 -4.88
N LYS A 21 -1.27 9.04 -4.09
CA LYS A 21 -0.46 7.88 -3.71
C LYS A 21 -1.29 6.60 -3.71
N PRO A 22 -0.73 5.44 -4.14
CA PRO A 22 -1.43 4.17 -4.08
C PRO A 22 -1.70 3.75 -2.64
N LYS A 23 -2.75 2.94 -2.41
CA LYS A 23 -3.12 2.41 -1.08
C LYS A 23 -1.95 1.73 -0.35
N ALA A 24 -1.07 1.03 -1.08
CA ALA A 24 0.08 0.32 -0.50
C ALA A 24 1.08 1.24 0.22
N PHE A 25 1.07 2.54 -0.09
CA PHE A 25 1.95 3.54 0.51
C PHE A 25 1.31 4.29 1.67
N LEU A 26 0.07 3.96 2.03
CA LEU A 26 -0.60 4.55 3.19
C LEU A 26 0.17 4.18 4.46
N LYS A 27 0.44 5.17 5.32
CA LYS A 27 1.09 4.94 6.61
C LYS A 27 0.06 4.41 7.61
N VAL A 28 0.36 3.27 8.21
CA VAL A 28 -0.41 2.66 9.30
C VAL A 28 0.56 2.40 10.46
N ALA A 29 0.27 2.97 11.63
CA ALA A 29 1.14 2.89 12.81
C ALA A 29 2.61 3.31 12.54
N GLY A 30 2.81 4.37 11.74
CA GLY A 30 4.13 4.92 11.42
C GLY A 30 4.89 4.21 10.28
N LYS A 31 4.53 2.98 9.92
CA LYS A 31 5.10 2.21 8.79
C LYS A 31 4.19 2.24 7.55
N ARG A 32 4.72 2.03 6.34
CA ARG A 32 3.87 1.92 5.14
C ARG A 32 3.16 0.57 5.14
N LEU A 33 1.97 0.51 4.52
CA LEU A 33 1.20 -0.72 4.40
C LEU A 33 2.02 -1.87 3.77
N ILE A 34 2.86 -1.55 2.78
CA ILE A 34 3.74 -2.54 2.13
C ILE A 34 4.82 -3.08 3.08
N ASP A 35 5.33 -2.25 4.00
CA ASP A 35 6.36 -2.68 4.96
C ASP A 35 5.80 -3.76 5.89
N HIS A 36 4.52 -3.64 6.29
CA HIS A 36 3.85 -4.66 7.09
C HIS A 36 3.65 -5.99 6.34
N VAL A 37 3.53 -5.95 5.01
CA VAL A 37 3.41 -7.16 4.17
C VAL A 37 4.78 -7.81 3.99
N LEU A 38 5.83 -7.00 3.80
CA LEU A 38 7.20 -7.47 3.68
C LEU A 38 7.76 -8.01 5.00
N ASP A 39 7.42 -7.39 6.15
CA ASP A 39 7.79 -7.88 7.49
C ASP A 39 7.14 -9.25 7.81
N LYS A 40 6.07 -9.62 7.10
CA LYS A 40 5.35 -10.89 7.30
C LYS A 40 5.73 -12.01 6.33
N LEU A 41 6.51 -11.69 5.30
CA LEU A 41 7.03 -12.62 4.30
C LEU A 41 8.35 -13.23 4.78
#